data_AF-Q5BYE3-F1
#
_entry.id   AF-Q5BYE3-F1
#
_cell.length_a   1.000
_cell.length_b   1.000
_cell.length_c   1.000
_cell.angle_alpha   90.00
_cell.angle_beta   90.00
_cell.angle_gamma   90.00
#
_symmetry.space_group_name_H-M   'P 1'
#
loop_
_entity.id
_entity.type
_entity.pdbx_description
1 polymer ?
#
loop_
_entity_poly.entity_id
_entity_poly.type
_entity_poly.pdbx_seq_one_letter_code
_entity_poly.pdbx_strand_id
1 'polypeptide(L)'
;MEELREKRIIRILTNDFPQYMAVVSRIRQESSLVGSDGGVLSSTVVPQVQAVFPEGALQKRIRVGLQAQPIAPELVTRLFGNRVTVSPIVTLEPRRRKFHKPITL
;
A
#
# COMPACT_ATOMS: atom_id res chain seq x y z
N MET A 1 -1.35 22.84 -2.12
CA MET A 1 -0.69 21.50 -2.13
C MET A 1 -0.43 21.02 -3.53
N GLU A 2 -1.37 21.23 -4.45
CA GLU A 2 -1.26 20.85 -5.87
C GLU A 2 -0.07 21.54 -6.56
N GLU A 3 0.10 22.86 -6.40
CA GLU A 3 1.27 23.61 -6.93
C GLU A 3 2.64 23.04 -6.52
N LEU A 4 2.75 22.50 -5.29
CA LEU A 4 4.00 21.91 -4.82
C LEU A 4 4.28 20.59 -5.54
N ARG A 5 3.23 19.79 -5.81
CA ARG A 5 3.36 18.52 -6.53
C ARG A 5 3.81 18.76 -7.98
N GLU A 6 3.24 19.75 -8.66
CA GLU A 6 3.61 20.13 -10.03
C GLU A 6 5.09 20.51 -10.12
N LYS A 7 5.60 21.26 -9.12
CA LYS A 7 7.00 21.68 -9.05
C LYS A 7 7.94 20.61 -8.47
N ARG A 8 7.43 19.43 -8.11
CA ARG A 8 8.16 18.36 -7.42
C ARG A 8 8.83 18.83 -6.11
N ILE A 9 8.18 19.75 -5.40
CA ILE A 9 8.64 20.29 -4.12
C ILE A 9 8.04 19.48 -2.97
N ILE A 10 8.89 18.92 -2.11
CA ILE A 10 8.47 18.27 -0.87
C ILE A 10 8.63 19.25 0.29
N ARG A 11 7.52 19.58 0.95
CA ARG A 11 7.51 20.43 2.13
C ARG A 11 7.55 19.55 3.38
N ILE A 12 8.61 19.70 4.18
CA ILE A 12 8.74 19.07 5.50
C ILE A 12 8.40 20.13 6.56
N LEU A 13 7.43 19.84 7.41
CA LEU A 13 7.09 20.64 8.58
C LEU A 13 7.65 19.93 9.82
N THR A 14 8.51 20.62 10.59
CA THR A 14 9.16 20.05 11.78
C THR A 14 9.20 21.09 12.89
N ASN A 15 9.18 20.64 14.15
CA ASN A 15 9.33 21.50 15.34
C ASN A 15 10.76 21.46 15.91
N ASP A 16 11.58 20.53 15.46
CA ASP A 16 12.98 20.32 15.84
C ASP A 16 13.83 19.88 14.64
N PHE A 17 15.17 19.91 14.80
CA PHE A 17 16.10 19.52 13.74
C PHE A 17 16.78 18.17 14.07
N PRO A 18 16.47 17.09 13.32
CA PRO A 18 17.19 15.83 13.43
C PRO A 18 18.56 15.95 12.76
N GLN A 19 19.45 15.00 13.05
CA GLN A 19 20.77 14.92 12.42
C GLN A 19 20.68 14.75 10.89
N TYR A 20 19.67 13.98 10.41
CA TYR A 20 19.42 13.76 8.98
C TYR A 20 17.92 13.68 8.69
N MET A 21 17.55 14.09 7.48
CA MET A 21 16.22 13.85 6.90
C MET A 21 16.37 13.19 5.54
N ALA A 22 15.41 12.35 5.16
CA ALA A 22 15.39 11.70 3.87
C ALA A 22 14.00 11.74 3.24
N VAL A 23 13.93 12.07 1.96
CA VAL A 23 12.73 11.93 1.13
C VAL A 23 12.86 10.63 0.37
N VAL A 24 11.94 9.70 0.62
CA VAL A 24 11.93 8.37 -0.01
C VAL A 24 10.68 8.23 -0.87
N SER A 25 10.87 7.95 -2.15
CA SER A 25 9.78 7.58 -3.04
C SER A 25 9.40 6.12 -2.81
N ARG A 26 8.11 5.84 -2.64
CA ARG A 26 7.56 4.48 -2.51
C ARG A 26 6.12 4.44 -3.00
N ILE A 27 5.63 3.23 -3.29
CA ILE A 27 4.21 3.01 -3.56
C ILE A 27 3.40 3.43 -2.33
N ARG A 28 2.23 4.05 -2.58
CA ARG A 28 1.32 4.46 -1.51
C ARG A 28 0.92 3.22 -0.71
N GLN A 29 0.95 3.38 0.61
CA GLN A 29 0.65 2.30 1.54
C GLN A 29 -0.41 2.78 2.52
N GLU A 30 -1.59 2.18 2.44
CA GLU A 30 -2.61 2.28 3.48
C GLU A 30 -2.20 1.38 4.64
N SER A 31 -2.14 1.91 5.86
CA SER A 31 -1.73 1.12 7.04
C SER A 31 -2.68 1.34 8.20
N SER A 32 -3.01 0.26 8.90
CA SER A 32 -3.82 0.28 10.12
C SER A 32 -3.30 -0.73 11.14
N LEU A 33 -3.69 -0.56 12.40
CA LEU A 33 -3.41 -1.50 13.48
C LEU A 33 -4.53 -2.53 13.56
N VAL A 34 -4.26 -3.76 13.15
CA VAL A 34 -5.21 -4.89 13.15
C VAL A 34 -4.82 -5.88 14.24
N GLY A 35 -5.79 -6.33 15.03
CA GLY A 35 -5.61 -7.26 16.15
C GLY A 35 -6.39 -8.57 15.98
N SER A 36 -6.67 -9.21 17.12
CA SER A 36 -7.45 -10.45 17.16
C SER A 36 -8.91 -10.24 16.76
N ASP A 37 -9.42 -9.03 16.88
CA ASP A 37 -10.73 -8.57 16.40
C ASP A 37 -10.86 -8.61 14.87
N GLY A 38 -9.76 -8.79 14.14
CA GLY A 38 -9.75 -8.72 12.69
C GLY A 38 -9.84 -7.28 12.19
N GLY A 39 -10.18 -7.12 10.92
CA GLY A 39 -10.30 -5.78 10.32
C GLY A 39 -10.22 -5.80 8.80
N VAL A 40 -10.34 -4.61 8.22
CA VAL A 40 -10.38 -4.41 6.78
C VAL A 40 -9.43 -3.28 6.41
N LEU A 41 -8.60 -3.52 5.39
CA LEU A 41 -7.77 -2.49 4.75
C LEU A 41 -8.23 -2.33 3.31
N SER A 42 -8.51 -1.11 2.88
CA SER A 42 -8.88 -0.79 1.49
C SER A 42 -7.90 0.22 0.93
N SER A 43 -7.48 0.05 -0.32
CA SER A 43 -6.56 1.00 -0.96
C SER A 43 -7.30 2.26 -1.39
N THR A 44 -6.66 3.43 -1.25
CA THR A 44 -7.24 4.71 -1.71
C THR A 44 -6.91 5.03 -3.17
N VAL A 45 -5.97 4.29 -3.78
CA VAL A 45 -5.54 4.48 -5.18
C VAL A 45 -6.40 3.63 -6.13
N VAL A 46 -6.68 2.39 -5.73
CA VAL A 46 -7.55 1.43 -6.43
C VAL A 46 -8.59 0.94 -5.41
N PRO A 47 -9.80 1.53 -5.38
CA PRO A 47 -10.80 1.23 -4.34
C PRO A 47 -11.30 -0.22 -4.33
N GLN A 48 -11.18 -0.93 -5.45
CA GLN A 48 -11.54 -2.35 -5.56
C GLN A 48 -10.55 -3.27 -4.84
N VAL A 49 -9.34 -2.79 -4.51
CA VAL A 49 -8.32 -3.58 -3.82
C VAL A 49 -8.54 -3.49 -2.31
N GLN A 50 -8.79 -4.64 -1.67
CA GLN A 50 -9.08 -4.76 -0.25
C GLN A 50 -8.34 -5.96 0.35
N ALA A 51 -8.07 -5.92 1.65
CA ALA A 51 -7.61 -7.05 2.42
C ALA A 51 -8.49 -7.18 3.68
N VAL A 52 -9.13 -8.34 3.84
CA VAL A 52 -10.01 -8.65 4.97
C VAL A 52 -9.33 -9.67 5.87
N PHE A 53 -9.18 -9.29 7.13
CA PHE A 53 -8.64 -10.10 8.20
C PHE A 53 -9.79 -10.60 9.07
N PRO A 54 -10.11 -11.90 9.08
CA PRO A 54 -11.13 -12.43 9.98
C PRO A 54 -10.64 -12.40 11.43
N GLU A 55 -11.59 -12.47 12.37
CA GLU A 55 -11.29 -12.59 13.80
C GLU A 55 -10.36 -13.78 14.07
N GLY A 56 -9.30 -13.56 14.83
CA GLY A 56 -8.29 -14.56 15.18
C GLY A 56 -7.24 -14.83 14.09
N ALA A 57 -7.24 -14.10 12.97
CA ALA A 57 -6.12 -14.18 11.99
C ALA A 57 -4.78 -13.73 12.61
N LEU A 58 -4.85 -12.81 13.57
CA LEU A 58 -3.73 -12.24 14.33
C LEU A 58 -3.96 -12.46 15.82
N GLN A 59 -2.88 -12.69 16.58
CA GLN A 59 -2.94 -12.81 18.05
C GLN A 59 -2.54 -11.51 18.77
N LYS A 60 -1.75 -10.68 18.09
CA LYS A 60 -1.27 -9.39 18.59
C LYS A 60 -1.70 -8.30 17.64
N ARG A 61 -1.92 -7.11 18.20
CA ARG A 61 -2.19 -5.92 17.41
C ARG A 61 -0.91 -5.49 16.70
N ILE A 62 -0.90 -5.58 15.37
CA ILE A 62 0.26 -5.22 14.54
C ILE A 62 -0.13 -4.20 13.47
N ARG A 63 0.84 -3.42 13.02
CA ARG A 63 0.66 -2.56 11.85
C ARG A 63 0.74 -3.42 10.60
N VAL A 64 -0.36 -3.49 9.86
CA VAL A 64 -0.40 -4.08 8.52
C VAL A 64 -0.49 -2.97 7.49
N GLY A 65 0.04 -3.22 6.30
CA GLY A 65 0.03 -2.30 5.17
C GLY A 65 -0.53 -2.96 3.93
N LEU A 66 -1.35 -2.24 3.18
CA LEU A 66 -1.81 -2.60 1.85
C LEU A 66 -1.24 -1.59 0.86
N GLN A 67 -0.62 -2.10 -0.19
CA GLN A 67 -0.15 -1.30 -1.33
C GLN A 67 -0.85 -1.79 -2.59
N ALA A 68 -1.38 -0.86 -3.37
CA ALA A 68 -1.90 -1.13 -4.70
C ALA A 68 -1.14 -0.26 -5.71
N GLN A 69 -0.41 -0.90 -6.62
CA GLN A 69 0.28 -0.23 -7.71
C GLN A 69 -0.50 -0.46 -9.03
N PRO A 70 -1.23 0.54 -9.54
CA PRO A 70 -1.82 0.48 -10.87
C PRO A 70 -0.74 0.31 -11.93
N ILE A 71 -1.02 -0.50 -12.94
CA ILE A 71 -0.16 -0.66 -14.11
C ILE A 71 -0.82 0.07 -15.28
N ALA A 72 -0.09 0.99 -15.91
CA ALA A 72 -0.59 1.75 -17.05
C ALA A 72 -0.83 0.82 -18.25
N PRO A 73 -2.05 0.77 -18.84
CA PRO A 73 -2.34 -0.10 -19.98
C PRO A 73 -1.41 0.16 -21.17
N GLU A 74 -1.02 1.41 -21.40
CA GLU A 74 -0.14 1.80 -22.51
C GLU A 74 1.27 1.23 -22.35
N LEU A 75 1.71 0.99 -21.11
CA LEU A 75 2.98 0.31 -20.83
C LEU A 75 2.89 -1.18 -21.18
N VAL A 76 1.77 -1.83 -20.82
CA VAL A 76 1.54 -3.26 -21.08
C VAL A 76 1.43 -3.52 -22.57
N THR A 77 0.62 -2.74 -23.29
CA THR A 77 0.45 -2.86 -24.74
C THR A 77 1.76 -2.65 -25.48
N ARG A 78 2.59 -1.71 -25.04
CA ARG A 78 3.90 -1.45 -25.65
C ARG A 78 4.88 -2.61 -25.49
N LEU A 79 4.85 -3.31 -24.36
CA LEU A 79 5.78 -4.41 -24.07
C LEU A 79 5.27 -5.77 -24.56
N PHE A 80 3.97 -6.02 -24.48
CA PHE A 80 3.38 -7.34 -24.69
C PHE A 80 2.30 -7.39 -25.77
N GLY A 81 1.94 -6.25 -26.38
CA GLY A 81 0.81 -6.14 -27.29
C GLY A 81 -0.51 -6.48 -26.60
N ASN A 82 -1.44 -7.07 -27.34
CA ASN A 82 -2.76 -7.45 -26.80
C ASN A 82 -2.78 -8.88 -26.21
N ARG A 83 -1.61 -9.46 -25.93
CA ARG A 83 -1.50 -10.87 -25.50
C ARG A 83 -1.86 -11.06 -24.03
N VAL A 84 -1.68 -10.03 -23.21
CA VAL A 84 -1.82 -10.09 -21.76
C VAL A 84 -2.48 -8.81 -21.25
N THR A 85 -3.39 -8.97 -20.30
CA THR A 85 -3.84 -7.90 -19.42
C THR A 85 -3.37 -8.22 -18.00
N VAL A 86 -3.13 -7.19 -17.20
CA VAL A 86 -2.65 -7.35 -15.82
C VAL A 86 -3.52 -6.55 -14.86
N SER A 87 -3.74 -7.11 -13.67
CA SER A 87 -4.30 -6.37 -12.54
C SER A 87 -3.24 -5.45 -11.93
N PRO A 88 -3.63 -4.55 -11.02
CA PRO A 88 -2.67 -3.88 -10.15
C PRO A 88 -1.80 -4.88 -9.39
N ILE A 89 -0.57 -4.48 -9.07
CA ILE A 89 0.27 -5.25 -8.15
C ILE A 89 -0.22 -4.94 -6.73
N VAL A 90 -0.69 -5.95 -6.03
CA VAL A 90 -1.16 -5.86 -4.64
C VAL A 90 -0.09 -6.43 -3.72
N THR A 91 0.38 -5.63 -2.76
CA THR A 91 1.36 -6.06 -1.76
C THR A 91 0.80 -5.89 -0.36
N LEU A 92 0.89 -6.95 0.44
CA LEU A 92 0.59 -6.92 1.86
C LEU A 92 1.89 -6.86 2.66
N GLU A 93 2.03 -5.83 3.49
CA GLU A 93 3.18 -5.63 4.36
C GLU A 93 2.80 -5.84 5.85
N PRO A 94 3.69 -6.41 6.68
CA PRO A 94 5.00 -6.92 6.31
C PRO A 94 4.92 -8.26 5.57
N ARG A 95 5.69 -8.39 4.48
CA ARG A 95 5.84 -9.65 3.74
C ARG A 95 6.47 -10.76 4.59
N ARG A 96 6.39 -12.00 4.12
CA ARG A 96 6.94 -13.21 4.77
C ARG A 96 6.34 -13.47 6.16
N ARG A 97 5.06 -13.16 6.34
CA ARG A 97 4.28 -13.52 7.53
C ARG A 97 3.30 -14.64 7.22
N LYS A 98 3.08 -15.51 8.20
CA LYS A 98 1.99 -16.47 8.22
C LYS A 98 0.89 -15.93 9.12
N PHE A 99 -0.35 -15.99 8.65
CA PHE A 99 -1.54 -15.70 9.45
C PHE A 99 -2.10 -17.00 10.01
N HIS A 100 -2.78 -16.91 11.16
CA HIS A 100 -3.38 -18.10 11.80
C HIS A 100 -4.67 -18.55 11.10
N LYS A 101 -5.28 -17.65 10.33
CA LYS A 101 -6.45 -17.89 9.49
C LYS A 101 -6.23 -17.29 8.10
N PRO A 102 -6.85 -17.85 7.04
CA PRO A 102 -6.78 -17.27 5.71
C PRO A 102 -7.36 -15.84 5.73
N ILE A 103 -6.72 -14.95 4.97
CA ILE A 103 -7.22 -13.60 4.70
C ILE A 103 -7.88 -13.58 3.32
N THR A 104 -8.81 -12.67 3.11
CA THR A 104 -9.43 -12.43 1.79
C THR A 104 -8.78 -11.21 1.15
N LEU A 105 -8.44 -11.32 -0.13
CA LEU A 105 -7.87 -10.24 -0.96
C LEU A 105 -8.82 -9.93 -2.13
#